data_AF-A0A939YKR5-F1
#
_entry.id   AF-A0A939YKR5-F1
#
_cell.length_a   1.000
_cell.length_b   1.000
_cell.length_c   1.000
_cell.angle_alpha   90.00
_cell.angle_beta   90.00
_cell.angle_gamma   90.00
#
_symmetry.space_group_name_H-M   'P 1'
#
loop_
_entity.id
_entity.type
_entity.pdbx_description
1 polymer ?
#
loop_
_entity_poly.entity_id
_entity_poly.type
_entity_poly.pdbx_seq_one_letter_code
_entity_poly.pdbx_strand_id
1 'polypeptide(L)'
;MIWTLFFALVILLILGTLLWARGIRYRKGLHIHMKLGDSEVTPVLSESGHTMFDIGGKTGMLLRGENGVVQISYGDSDEDLRWLRGYRYGEGAPKLRVVGTTMTNRMPYRRFMILMIAALLVAAFIGFGIFRITRVGKLLGRALTSEVQHSASADVIEDKDITSILIAVTGEDGAPDMIKTAVFNKRSKSVKLLTLLGDTQVSHGGRLCRLAEVPGQELSAAVEDTFSIKVDETLILDDKAFVKVIDSLGGVTVEMSKAEAEQVNTILTARYGEDCTLLDTARLFSGKEENRKVRCDGKQAYCLTAVTSTGAKPDNDYVRTEREDRVINAVATRRSLSKLLLSTSRFSEAADGTATSLSTGDLLKLGFDTASYWRDYRDSYRSAGSIRLPVTCQELYSTDGTRTLYTYPAQLRQAVIRIICYDMKG
;
A
#
# COMPACT_ATOMS: atom_id res chain seq x y z
N MET A 1 -0.50 -10.86 21.40
CA MET A 1 0.66 -10.30 22.13
C MET A 1 1.20 -8.99 21.53
N ILE A 2 1.32 -8.84 20.21
CA ILE A 2 1.84 -7.60 19.59
C ILE A 2 0.93 -6.37 19.82
N TRP A 3 -0.39 -6.56 19.78
CA TRP A 3 -1.37 -5.48 20.01
C TRP A 3 -1.30 -4.86 21.42
N THR A 4 -1.11 -5.68 22.46
CA THR A 4 -1.03 -5.21 23.84
C THR A 4 0.26 -4.41 24.09
N LEU A 5 1.37 -4.83 23.49
CA LEU A 5 2.64 -4.10 23.56
C LEU A 5 2.59 -2.75 22.80
N PHE A 6 1.92 -2.70 21.64
CA PHE A 6 1.73 -1.45 20.90
C PHE A 6 0.87 -0.45 21.68
N PHE A 7 -0.27 -0.88 22.22
CA PHE A 7 -1.12 0.00 23.04
C PHE A 7 -0.40 0.44 24.32
N ALA A 8 0.37 -0.43 24.96
CA ALA A 8 1.18 -0.07 26.13
C ALA A 8 2.24 0.99 25.79
N LEU A 9 2.91 0.88 24.63
CA LEU A 9 3.92 1.83 24.19
C LEU A 9 3.30 3.21 23.84
N VAL A 10 2.16 3.22 23.15
CA VAL A 10 1.41 4.46 22.86
C VAL A 10 0.95 5.13 24.16
N ILE A 11 0.42 4.35 25.11
CA ILE A 11 0.02 4.85 26.43
C ILE A 11 1.22 5.40 27.18
N LEU A 12 2.37 4.72 27.19
CA LEU A 12 3.61 5.20 27.82
C LEU A 12 4.12 6.50 27.20
N LEU A 13 4.00 6.66 25.88
CA LEU A 13 4.44 7.86 25.17
C LEU A 13 3.52 9.06 25.49
N ILE A 14 2.21 8.81 25.58
CA ILE A 14 1.22 9.80 26.05
C ILE A 14 1.45 10.14 27.55
N LEU A 15 1.75 9.14 28.38
CA LEU A 15 2.02 9.36 29.81
C LEU A 15 3.32 10.14 30.01
N GLY A 16 4.36 9.84 29.22
CA GLY A 16 5.65 10.51 29.25
C GLY A 16 5.54 11.99 28.86
N THR A 17 4.73 12.31 27.85
CA THR A 17 4.48 13.72 27.48
C THR A 17 3.62 14.46 28.51
N LEU A 18 2.66 13.77 29.15
CA LEU A 18 1.86 14.33 30.25
C LEU A 18 2.70 14.57 31.53
N LEU A 19 3.62 13.66 31.84
CA LEU A 19 4.55 13.80 32.97
C LEU A 19 5.56 14.91 32.72
N TRP A 20 6.08 15.02 31.49
CA TRP A 20 6.95 16.13 31.09
C TRP A 20 6.23 17.48 31.16
N ALA A 21 4.95 17.54 30.77
CA ALA A 21 4.12 18.73 30.93
C ALA A 21 3.89 19.12 32.40
N ARG A 22 3.85 18.15 33.32
CA ARG A 22 3.75 18.39 34.78
C ARG A 22 5.06 18.83 35.43
N GLY A 23 6.22 18.54 34.81
CA GLY A 23 7.55 18.88 35.33
C GLY A 23 7.94 20.37 35.20
N ILE A 24 7.19 21.17 34.42
CA ILE A 24 7.45 22.59 34.23
C ILE A 24 6.92 23.37 35.44
N ARG A 25 7.75 23.55 36.47
CA ARG A 25 7.42 24.42 37.62
C ARG A 25 7.41 25.89 37.17
N TYR A 26 6.22 26.46 37.02
CA TYR A 26 6.01 27.90 36.87
C TYR A 26 6.37 28.61 38.20
N ARG A 27 7.60 29.13 38.35
CA ARG A 27 7.89 30.06 39.46
C ARG A 27 7.27 31.43 39.12
N LYS A 28 6.25 31.83 39.87
CA LYS A 28 5.70 33.20 39.85
C LYS A 28 6.65 34.11 40.64
N GLY A 29 7.46 34.90 39.95
CA GLY A 29 8.16 36.05 40.54
C GLY A 29 7.36 37.33 40.31
N LEU A 30 7.04 38.09 41.36
CA LEU A 30 6.45 39.42 41.27
C LEU A 30 7.59 40.45 41.30
N HIS A 31 7.85 41.13 40.18
CA HIS A 31 8.85 42.20 40.12
C HIS A 31 8.14 43.55 40.29
N ILE A 32 8.61 44.36 41.25
CA ILE A 32 8.08 45.70 41.55
C ILE A 32 9.04 46.73 40.98
N HIS A 33 8.57 47.58 40.07
CA HIS A 33 9.36 48.67 39.48
C HIS A 33 9.09 49.98 40.23
N MET A 34 10.16 50.60 40.77
CA MET A 34 10.11 51.91 41.42
C MET A 34 10.86 52.95 40.60
N LYS A 35 10.31 54.16 40.49
CA LYS A 35 10.92 55.28 39.75
C LYS A 35 11.07 56.50 40.66
N LEU A 36 12.25 57.11 40.67
CA LEU A 36 12.53 58.36 41.37
C LEU A 36 12.98 59.40 40.33
N GLY A 37 12.09 60.32 39.96
CA GLY A 37 12.31 61.20 38.81
C GLY A 37 12.33 60.41 37.50
N ASP A 38 13.35 60.61 36.67
CA ASP A 38 13.53 59.88 35.41
C ASP A 38 14.38 58.61 35.53
N SER A 39 15.00 58.38 36.70
CA SER A 39 15.84 57.21 36.95
C SER A 39 15.03 56.03 37.50
N GLU A 40 15.19 54.86 36.90
CA GLU A 40 14.63 53.61 37.39
C GLU A 40 15.57 52.97 38.43
N VAL A 41 14.99 52.50 39.52
CA VAL A 41 15.73 51.80 40.58
C VAL A 41 15.16 50.40 40.71
N THR A 42 16.02 49.39 40.50
CA THR A 42 15.65 47.98 40.59
C THR A 42 16.12 47.42 41.93
N PRO A 43 15.19 47.06 42.85
CA PRO A 43 15.59 46.47 44.11
C PRO A 43 16.15 45.06 43.91
N VAL A 44 17.19 44.72 44.69
CA VAL A 44 17.85 43.41 44.69
C VAL A 44 17.71 42.78 46.08
N LEU A 45 17.39 41.49 46.13
CA LEU A 45 17.31 40.77 47.41
C LEU A 45 18.73 40.55 47.94
N SER A 46 19.03 41.00 49.16
CA SER A 46 20.30 40.67 49.81
C SER A 46 20.24 39.27 50.42
N GLU A 47 21.41 38.71 50.70
CA GLU A 47 21.54 37.40 51.37
C GLU A 47 20.93 37.38 52.79
N SER A 48 20.80 38.55 53.44
CA SER A 48 20.12 38.69 54.74
C SER A 48 18.59 38.62 54.65
N GLY A 49 18.02 38.42 53.46
CA GLY A 49 16.58 38.22 53.24
C GLY A 49 15.77 39.51 53.14
N HIS A 50 16.41 40.67 53.26
CA HIS A 50 15.78 41.97 53.05
C HIS A 50 15.98 42.46 51.61
N THR A 51 15.03 43.26 51.12
CA THR A 51 15.12 43.83 49.77
C THR A 51 15.86 45.17 49.85
N MET A 52 17.04 45.23 49.23
CA MET A 52 17.93 46.39 49.25
C MET A 52 17.83 47.14 47.92
N PHE A 53 18.09 48.45 47.95
CA PHE A 53 18.22 49.26 46.75
C PHE A 53 19.26 50.37 46.96
N ASP A 54 19.95 50.80 45.91
CA ASP A 54 20.95 51.87 45.97
C ASP A 54 20.43 53.10 45.22
N ILE A 55 20.56 54.28 45.83
CA ILE A 55 20.28 55.56 45.17
C ILE A 55 21.48 56.48 45.37
N GLY A 56 22.24 56.73 44.30
CA GLY A 56 23.35 57.69 44.32
C GLY A 56 24.57 57.24 45.12
N GLY A 57 24.80 55.92 45.27
CA GLY A 57 25.96 55.34 45.94
C GLY A 57 25.77 55.12 47.44
N LYS A 58 24.51 55.12 47.91
CA LYS A 58 24.12 54.90 49.31
C LYS A 58 22.97 53.89 49.34
N THR A 59 23.13 52.87 50.18
CA THR A 59 22.22 51.72 50.22
C THR A 59 21.04 51.95 51.17
N GLY A 60 19.83 51.74 50.68
CA GLY A 60 18.58 51.75 51.43
C GLY A 60 17.97 50.36 51.56
N MET A 61 17.14 50.16 52.60
CA MET A 61 16.47 48.89 52.86
C MET A 61 14.94 49.05 52.89
N LEU A 62 14.25 48.13 52.20
CA LEU A 62 12.79 47.98 52.28
C LEU A 62 12.46 47.03 53.43
N LEU A 63 11.92 47.59 54.50
CA LEU A 63 11.42 46.87 55.66
C LEU A 63 9.93 46.59 55.48
N ARG A 64 9.54 45.33 55.65
CA ARG A 64 8.13 44.92 55.58
C ARG A 64 7.52 45.02 56.97
N GLY A 65 6.64 46.00 57.19
CA GLY A 65 5.87 46.11 58.43
C GLY A 65 4.72 45.09 58.49
N GLU A 66 4.25 44.80 59.70
CA GLU A 66 3.30 43.71 59.98
C GLU A 66 1.93 43.87 59.29
N ASN A 67 1.56 45.09 58.87
CA ASN A 67 0.30 45.37 58.19
C ASN A 67 0.44 45.61 56.66
N GLY A 68 1.51 45.10 56.05
CA GLY A 68 1.75 45.27 54.61
C GLY A 68 2.21 46.68 54.20
N VAL A 69 2.46 47.55 55.18
CA VAL A 69 3.12 48.84 54.98
C VAL A 69 4.61 48.59 54.79
N VAL A 70 5.19 49.08 53.70
CA VAL A 70 6.63 48.99 53.44
C VAL A 70 7.28 50.26 53.97
N GLN A 71 8.09 50.11 55.02
CA GLN A 71 8.91 51.19 55.56
C GLN A 71 10.24 51.25 54.79
N ILE A 72 10.64 52.45 54.41
CA ILE A 72 11.93 52.70 53.76
C ILE A 72 12.85 53.29 54.81
N SER A 73 13.93 52.56 55.16
CA SER A 73 14.99 53.08 56.03
C SER A 73 16.19 53.50 55.18
N TYR A 74 16.70 54.71 55.41
CA TYR A 74 17.78 55.29 54.61
C TYR A 74 18.68 56.22 55.44
N GLY A 75 19.93 55.79 55.68
CA GLY A 75 20.98 56.53 56.38
C GLY A 75 20.79 56.63 57.90
N ASP A 76 21.89 56.62 58.65
CA ASP A 76 21.89 56.64 60.13
C ASP A 76 22.18 58.01 60.75
N SER A 77 22.51 59.05 59.96
CA SER A 77 22.85 60.40 60.48
C SER A 77 21.90 61.50 60.00
N ASP A 78 21.65 62.51 60.86
CA ASP A 78 20.79 63.66 60.53
C ASP A 78 21.42 64.59 59.46
N GLU A 79 22.72 64.45 59.16
CA GLU A 79 23.36 65.08 58.00
C GLU A 79 23.00 64.39 56.68
N ASP A 80 22.84 63.06 56.66
CA ASP A 80 22.45 62.31 55.46
C ASP A 80 21.00 62.62 55.03
N LEU A 81 20.13 62.95 55.98
CA LEU A 81 18.75 63.37 55.72
C LEU A 81 18.64 64.80 55.16
N ARG A 82 19.64 65.67 55.38
CA ARG A 82 19.61 67.06 54.85
C ARG A 82 19.69 67.10 53.32
N TRP A 83 20.43 66.18 52.71
CA TRP A 83 20.52 66.05 51.26
C TRP A 83 19.16 65.71 50.61
N LEU A 84 18.33 64.90 51.30
CA LEU A 84 16.96 64.59 50.88
C LEU A 84 15.96 65.71 51.19
N ARG A 85 16.15 66.50 52.25
CA ARG A 85 15.28 67.67 52.54
C ARG A 85 15.41 68.77 51.48
N GLY A 86 16.56 68.92 50.82
CA GLY A 86 16.73 69.79 49.65
C GLY A 86 15.82 69.44 48.47
N TYR A 87 15.38 68.17 48.39
CA TYR A 87 14.40 67.67 47.44
C TYR A 87 12.94 67.75 47.95
N ARG A 88 12.64 68.34 49.11
CA ARG A 88 11.26 68.49 49.61
C ARG A 88 10.71 69.91 49.62
N TYR A 89 11.55 70.92 49.39
CA TYR A 89 11.15 72.33 49.43
C TYR A 89 11.57 73.12 48.18
N GLY A 90 11.34 72.54 47.00
CA GLY A 90 11.28 73.27 45.73
C GLY A 90 10.04 72.82 44.97
N GLU A 91 9.25 73.76 44.47
CA GLU A 91 8.15 73.44 43.54
C GLU A 91 8.74 72.73 42.31
N GLY A 92 8.60 71.40 42.26
CA GLY A 92 9.15 70.56 41.17
C GLY A 92 9.86 69.27 41.58
N ALA A 93 9.94 68.93 42.88
CA ALA A 93 10.73 67.76 43.27
C ALA A 93 10.06 66.37 42.97
N PRO A 94 10.82 65.38 42.45
CA PRO A 94 10.31 64.07 42.07
C PRO A 94 9.77 63.25 43.26
N LYS A 95 8.52 62.81 43.16
CA LYS A 95 7.89 61.87 44.10
C LYS A 95 8.16 60.43 43.66
N LEU A 96 8.63 59.59 44.58
CA LEU A 96 8.81 58.15 44.35
C LEU A 96 7.43 57.49 44.10
N ARG A 97 7.25 56.84 42.95
CA ARG A 97 5.95 56.24 42.55
C ARG A 97 6.18 54.81 42.04
N VAL A 98 5.31 53.88 42.43
CA VAL A 98 5.31 52.48 41.95
C VAL A 98 4.61 52.43 40.59
N VAL A 99 5.28 51.91 39.56
CA VAL A 99 4.85 52.05 38.15
C VAL A 99 4.19 50.78 37.57
N GLY A 100 4.36 49.59 38.17
CA GLY A 100 3.60 48.39 37.78
C GLY A 100 4.26 47.06 38.13
N THR A 101 3.56 45.95 37.83
CA THR A 101 4.02 44.56 37.98
C THR A 101 3.66 43.73 36.74
N THR A 102 4.59 42.93 36.19
CA THR A 102 4.31 42.06 35.02
C THR A 102 4.65 40.59 35.31
N MET A 103 3.93 39.66 34.66
CA MET A 103 4.23 38.21 34.66
C MET A 103 4.22 37.68 33.22
N THR A 104 5.31 37.08 32.75
CA THR A 104 5.36 36.45 31.42
C THR A 104 6.12 35.13 31.45
N ASN A 105 5.45 34.02 31.10
CA ASN A 105 6.11 32.87 30.48
C ASN A 105 5.08 31.96 29.76
N ARG A 106 5.19 31.80 28.43
CA ARG A 106 4.40 30.85 27.63
C ARG A 106 5.31 30.16 26.61
N MET A 107 5.60 28.87 26.79
CA MET A 107 5.74 28.02 25.61
C MET A 107 4.34 27.88 25.00
N PRO A 108 4.16 28.19 23.70
CA PRO A 108 2.83 28.34 23.14
C PRO A 108 2.19 26.96 22.99
N TYR A 109 1.15 26.71 23.79
CA TYR A 109 0.23 25.56 23.73
C TYR A 109 -0.03 25.01 22.32
N ARG A 110 -0.03 25.88 21.30
CA ARG A 110 -0.11 25.52 19.87
C ARG A 110 0.99 24.56 19.39
N ARG A 111 2.26 24.77 19.75
CA ARG A 111 3.38 23.89 19.32
C ARG A 111 3.28 22.49 19.95
N PHE A 112 2.82 22.42 21.20
CA PHE A 112 2.56 21.16 21.88
C PHE A 112 1.38 20.39 21.25
N MET A 113 0.29 21.11 20.92
CA MET A 113 -0.88 20.51 20.25
C MET A 113 -0.52 19.94 18.86
N ILE A 114 0.33 20.63 18.11
CA ILE A 114 0.81 20.16 16.79
C ILE A 114 1.61 18.86 16.94
N LEU A 115 2.52 18.77 17.91
CA LEU A 115 3.31 17.55 18.15
C LEU A 115 2.45 16.36 18.57
N MET A 116 1.42 16.58 19.38
CA MET A 116 0.47 15.52 19.79
C MET A 116 -0.38 15.02 18.62
N ILE A 117 -0.87 15.92 17.77
CA ILE A 117 -1.61 15.55 16.55
C ILE A 117 -0.71 14.77 15.59
N ALA A 118 0.55 15.20 15.41
CA ALA A 118 1.52 14.48 14.58
C ALA A 118 1.79 13.07 15.11
N ALA A 119 1.98 12.90 16.43
CA ALA A 119 2.17 11.59 17.05
C ALA A 119 0.95 10.68 16.88
N LEU A 120 -0.27 11.22 16.97
CA LEU A 120 -1.50 10.47 16.78
C LEU A 120 -1.68 10.02 15.32
N LEU A 121 -1.34 10.88 14.35
CA LEU A 121 -1.34 10.52 12.93
C LEU A 121 -0.32 9.42 12.61
N VAL A 122 0.88 9.48 13.20
CA VAL A 122 1.90 8.43 13.05
C VAL A 122 1.43 7.11 13.67
N ALA A 123 0.83 7.15 14.87
CA ALA A 123 0.28 5.95 15.51
C ALA A 123 -0.90 5.36 14.72
N ALA A 124 -1.76 6.20 14.15
CA ALA A 124 -2.84 5.77 13.25
C ALA A 124 -2.29 5.15 11.96
N PHE A 125 -1.22 5.72 11.39
CA PHE A 125 -0.56 5.19 10.20
C PHE A 125 0.11 3.83 10.47
N ILE A 126 0.82 3.68 11.59
CA ILE A 126 1.44 2.41 12.00
C ILE A 126 0.36 1.37 12.34
N GLY A 127 -0.67 1.75 13.09
CA GLY A 127 -1.81 0.89 13.41
C GLY A 127 -2.56 0.43 12.16
N PHE A 128 -2.71 1.32 11.16
CA PHE A 128 -3.26 0.98 9.84
C PHE A 128 -2.35 0.01 9.07
N GLY A 129 -1.04 0.22 9.10
CA GLY A 129 -0.06 -0.71 8.53
C GLY A 129 -0.14 -2.11 9.14
N ILE A 130 -0.16 -2.21 10.47
CA ILE A 130 -0.30 -3.47 11.22
C ILE A 130 -1.67 -4.13 10.95
N PHE A 131 -2.74 -3.34 10.88
CA PHE A 131 -4.07 -3.83 10.51
C PHE A 131 -4.07 -4.44 9.10
N ARG A 132 -3.38 -3.82 8.13
CA ARG A 132 -3.24 -4.37 6.77
C ARG A 132 -2.38 -5.63 6.77
N ILE A 133 -1.25 -5.66 7.47
CA ILE A 133 -0.37 -6.84 7.60
C ILE A 133 -1.12 -8.03 8.18
N THR A 134 -1.82 -7.84 9.30
CA THR A 134 -2.57 -8.93 9.96
C THR A 134 -3.74 -9.44 9.11
N ARG A 135 -4.32 -8.60 8.24
CA ARG A 135 -5.33 -9.00 7.27
C ARG A 135 -4.71 -9.82 6.12
N VAL A 136 -3.60 -9.37 5.55
CA VAL A 136 -2.88 -10.11 4.49
C VAL A 136 -2.37 -11.45 5.01
N GLY A 137 -1.82 -11.50 6.23
CA GLY A 137 -1.38 -12.75 6.84
C GLY A 137 -2.52 -13.75 7.05
N LYS A 138 -3.74 -13.30 7.37
CA LYS A 138 -4.93 -14.17 7.43
C LYS A 138 -5.39 -14.67 6.06
N LEU A 139 -5.17 -13.89 5.00
CA LEU A 139 -5.44 -14.31 3.62
C LEU A 139 -4.45 -15.41 3.21
N LEU A 140 -3.15 -15.16 3.40
CA LEU A 140 -2.12 -16.13 3.05
C LEU A 140 -2.12 -17.37 3.93
N GLY A 141 -2.56 -17.27 5.19
CA GLY A 141 -2.72 -18.45 6.06
C GLY A 141 -3.78 -19.45 5.61
N ARG A 142 -4.59 -19.10 4.61
CA ARG A 142 -5.55 -19.99 3.95
C ARG A 142 -5.06 -20.52 2.60
N ALA A 143 -4.15 -19.79 1.96
CA ALA A 143 -3.51 -20.24 0.74
C ALA A 143 -2.50 -21.35 1.08
N LEU A 144 -2.35 -22.30 0.16
CA LEU A 144 -1.30 -23.31 0.23
C LEU A 144 0.04 -22.64 -0.10
N THR A 145 1.03 -22.78 0.76
CA THR A 145 2.40 -22.34 0.45
C THR A 145 2.99 -23.29 -0.58
N SER A 146 3.30 -22.78 -1.77
CA SER A 146 4.00 -23.52 -2.82
C SER A 146 5.43 -23.00 -2.94
N GLU A 147 6.40 -23.87 -3.06
CA GLU A 147 7.77 -23.47 -3.39
C GLU A 147 7.90 -23.33 -4.91
N VAL A 148 8.66 -22.32 -5.36
CA VAL A 148 8.96 -22.17 -6.78
C VAL A 148 9.98 -23.23 -7.17
N GLN A 149 9.60 -24.14 -8.06
CA GLN A 149 10.53 -25.10 -8.62
C GLN A 149 11.32 -24.42 -9.74
N HIS A 150 12.64 -24.33 -9.57
CA HIS A 150 13.54 -23.81 -10.57
C HIS A 150 14.08 -24.93 -11.44
N SER A 151 14.27 -24.65 -12.73
CA SER A 151 14.98 -25.59 -13.60
C SER A 151 16.49 -25.51 -13.34
N ALA A 152 17.12 -26.67 -13.17
CA ALA A 152 18.58 -26.75 -13.02
C ALA A 152 19.34 -26.49 -14.33
N SER A 153 18.67 -26.62 -15.47
CA SER A 153 19.30 -26.51 -16.81
C SER A 153 18.99 -25.21 -17.54
N ALA A 154 18.03 -24.42 -17.06
CA ALA A 154 17.57 -23.24 -17.78
C ALA A 154 18.61 -22.09 -17.74
N ASP A 155 18.94 -21.55 -18.92
CA ASP A 155 19.65 -20.27 -19.05
C ASP A 155 18.63 -19.12 -19.04
N VAL A 156 18.30 -18.72 -17.81
CA VAL A 156 17.24 -17.78 -17.48
C VAL A 156 17.74 -16.33 -17.54
N ILE A 157 16.88 -15.42 -17.99
CA ILE A 157 17.14 -13.97 -17.95
C ILE A 157 16.97 -13.47 -16.52
N GLU A 158 18.07 -13.20 -15.83
CA GLU A 158 18.07 -12.63 -14.48
C GLU A 158 18.36 -11.12 -14.48
N ASP A 159 17.43 -10.32 -13.93
CA ASP A 159 17.66 -8.91 -13.61
C ASP A 159 16.95 -8.59 -12.27
N LYS A 160 17.65 -7.90 -11.36
CA LYS A 160 17.13 -7.53 -10.03
C LYS A 160 15.98 -6.53 -10.08
N ASP A 161 15.90 -5.75 -11.16
CA ASP A 161 14.82 -4.77 -11.37
C ASP A 161 13.59 -5.39 -12.01
N ILE A 162 13.67 -6.66 -12.42
CA ILE A 162 12.59 -7.39 -13.06
C ILE A 162 12.06 -8.40 -12.04
N THR A 163 10.74 -8.38 -11.85
CA THR A 163 10.04 -9.35 -10.99
C THR A 163 8.96 -10.00 -11.82
N SER A 164 8.99 -11.32 -11.91
CA SER A 164 8.02 -12.11 -12.68
C SER A 164 7.15 -12.95 -11.75
N ILE A 165 5.85 -12.93 -12.01
CA ILE A 165 4.87 -13.73 -11.29
C ILE A 165 4.17 -14.64 -12.28
N LEU A 166 4.37 -15.95 -12.17
CA LEU A 166 3.63 -16.94 -12.92
C LEU A 166 2.23 -17.09 -12.31
N ILE A 167 1.21 -16.90 -13.14
CA ILE A 167 -0.19 -16.98 -12.79
C ILE A 167 -0.79 -18.14 -13.59
N ALA A 168 -1.32 -19.13 -12.89
CA ALA A 168 -2.02 -20.26 -13.51
C ALA A 168 -3.42 -20.42 -12.92
N VAL A 169 -4.40 -20.77 -13.75
CA VAL A 169 -5.70 -21.27 -13.29
C VAL A 169 -5.81 -22.72 -13.71
N THR A 170 -6.05 -23.62 -12.77
CA THR A 170 -6.14 -25.07 -13.00
C THR A 170 -7.58 -25.56 -13.01
N GLY A 171 -7.86 -26.54 -13.87
CA GLY A 171 -9.09 -27.31 -13.84
C GLY A 171 -9.15 -28.26 -12.64
N GLU A 172 -10.23 -29.05 -12.55
CA GLU A 172 -10.41 -30.03 -11.46
C GLU A 172 -9.37 -31.17 -11.49
N ASP A 173 -8.81 -31.45 -12.66
CA ASP A 173 -7.75 -32.43 -12.89
C ASP A 173 -6.34 -31.90 -12.54
N GLY A 174 -6.23 -30.63 -12.14
CA GLY A 174 -4.96 -29.96 -11.83
C GLY A 174 -4.16 -29.53 -13.05
N ALA A 175 -4.67 -29.77 -14.27
CA ALA A 175 -4.09 -29.26 -15.49
C ALA A 175 -4.36 -27.76 -15.61
N PRO A 176 -3.37 -26.95 -16.04
CA PRO A 176 -3.57 -25.52 -16.20
C PRO A 176 -4.45 -25.21 -17.41
N ASP A 177 -5.62 -24.62 -17.15
CA ASP A 177 -6.48 -24.04 -18.16
C ASP A 177 -5.85 -22.75 -18.71
N MET A 178 -5.37 -21.87 -17.83
CA MET A 178 -4.82 -20.56 -18.21
C MET A 178 -3.41 -20.43 -17.66
N ILE A 179 -2.48 -19.95 -18.48
CA ILE A 179 -1.07 -19.77 -18.10
C ILE A 179 -0.60 -18.39 -18.55
N LYS A 180 -0.25 -17.54 -17.58
CA LYS A 180 0.25 -16.18 -17.86
C LYS A 180 1.40 -15.84 -16.92
N THR A 181 2.36 -15.05 -17.39
CA THR A 181 3.42 -14.49 -16.55
C THR A 181 3.32 -12.97 -16.55
N ALA A 182 3.07 -12.39 -15.38
CA ALA A 182 3.10 -10.95 -15.19
C ALA A 182 4.54 -10.51 -14.87
N VAL A 183 5.13 -9.74 -15.78
CA VAL A 183 6.50 -9.24 -15.65
C VAL A 183 6.47 -7.76 -15.29
N PHE A 184 6.92 -7.45 -14.08
CA PHE A 184 7.06 -6.10 -13.58
C PHE A 184 8.51 -5.64 -13.76
N ASN A 185 8.71 -4.56 -14.53
CA ASN A 185 10.01 -3.93 -14.68
C ASN A 185 10.04 -2.63 -13.89
N LYS A 186 10.81 -2.62 -12.79
CA LYS A 186 10.92 -1.46 -11.88
C LYS A 186 11.74 -0.32 -12.50
N ARG A 187 12.66 -0.63 -13.39
CA ARG A 187 13.52 0.34 -14.07
C ARG A 187 12.72 1.19 -15.05
N SER A 188 11.94 0.57 -15.91
CA SER A 188 11.06 1.25 -16.86
C SER A 188 9.71 1.65 -16.28
N LYS A 189 9.35 1.12 -15.10
CA LYS A 189 8.00 1.23 -14.50
C LYS A 189 6.91 0.70 -15.43
N SER A 190 7.23 -0.35 -16.19
CA SER A 190 6.30 -1.04 -17.08
C SER A 190 5.88 -2.40 -16.49
N VAL A 191 4.66 -2.82 -16.82
CA VAL A 191 4.19 -4.18 -16.59
C VAL A 191 3.77 -4.79 -17.91
N LYS A 192 4.20 -6.03 -18.16
CA LYS A 192 3.88 -6.80 -19.36
C LYS A 192 3.25 -8.11 -18.93
N LEU A 193 2.08 -8.41 -19.49
CA LEU A 193 1.42 -9.69 -19.29
C LEU A 193 1.79 -10.57 -20.47
N LEU A 194 2.48 -11.67 -20.19
CA LEU A 194 2.84 -12.68 -21.17
C LEU A 194 1.85 -13.82 -21.06
N THR A 195 1.08 -14.09 -22.11
CA THR A 195 0.22 -15.28 -22.15
C THR A 195 0.98 -16.42 -22.80
N LEU A 196 1.17 -17.50 -22.06
CA LEU A 196 1.88 -18.68 -22.56
C LEU A 196 0.86 -19.64 -23.14
N LEU A 197 0.96 -19.92 -24.44
CA LEU A 197 0.03 -20.78 -25.14
C LEU A 197 0.16 -22.22 -24.62
N GLY A 198 -0.97 -22.82 -24.23
CA GLY A 198 -1.03 -24.14 -23.63
C GLY A 198 -0.59 -25.25 -24.58
N ASP A 199 -0.80 -25.05 -25.88
CA ASP A 199 -0.35 -25.99 -26.93
C ASP A 199 1.16 -25.96 -27.19
N THR A 200 1.93 -25.10 -26.51
CA THR A 200 3.40 -25.02 -26.68
C THR A 200 4.07 -26.33 -26.29
N GLN A 201 4.92 -26.86 -27.17
CA GLN A 201 5.72 -28.04 -26.87
C GLN A 201 6.75 -27.74 -25.80
N VAL A 202 6.76 -28.55 -24.75
CA VAL A 202 7.72 -28.47 -23.65
C VAL A 202 8.32 -29.85 -23.37
N SER A 203 9.55 -29.85 -22.85
CA SER A 203 10.18 -31.05 -22.32
C SER A 203 9.92 -31.10 -20.82
N HIS A 204 9.23 -32.14 -20.36
CA HIS A 204 8.90 -32.30 -18.96
C HIS A 204 8.94 -33.79 -18.58
N GLY A 205 9.62 -34.14 -17.49
CA GLY A 205 9.77 -35.55 -17.06
C GLY A 205 10.47 -36.45 -18.09
N GLY A 206 11.35 -35.89 -18.93
CA GLY A 206 12.05 -36.63 -19.99
C GLY A 206 11.21 -36.95 -21.24
N ARG A 207 9.99 -36.42 -21.34
CA ARG A 207 9.11 -36.54 -22.52
C ARG A 207 8.75 -35.17 -23.09
N LEU A 208 8.46 -35.14 -24.39
CA LEU A 208 7.81 -33.99 -25.01
C LEU A 208 6.30 -34.05 -24.73
N CYS A 209 5.73 -32.94 -24.28
CA CYS A 209 4.30 -32.79 -24.02
C CYS A 209 3.88 -31.34 -24.30
N ARG A 210 2.59 -31.04 -24.13
CA ARG A 210 2.10 -29.66 -24.22
C ARG A 210 2.22 -28.97 -22.87
N LEU A 211 2.44 -27.66 -22.86
CA LEU A 211 2.52 -26.86 -21.64
C LEU A 211 1.25 -27.01 -20.77
N ALA A 212 0.08 -27.12 -21.40
CA ALA A 212 -1.20 -27.36 -20.72
C ALA A 212 -1.28 -28.74 -20.01
N GLU A 213 -0.37 -29.66 -20.29
CA GLU A 213 -0.32 -31.00 -19.68
C GLU A 213 0.67 -31.06 -18.51
N VAL A 214 1.39 -29.97 -18.23
CA VAL A 214 2.31 -29.88 -17.10
C VAL A 214 1.51 -29.56 -15.83
N PRO A 215 1.64 -30.33 -14.75
CA PRO A 215 0.96 -30.03 -13.49
C PRO A 215 1.28 -28.63 -13.00
N GLY A 216 0.29 -27.91 -12.46
CA GLY A 216 0.47 -26.50 -12.05
C GLY A 216 1.66 -26.26 -11.11
N GLN A 217 1.98 -27.19 -10.22
CA GLN A 217 3.10 -27.08 -9.26
C GLN A 217 4.49 -27.14 -9.92
N GLU A 218 4.59 -27.79 -11.08
CA GLU A 218 5.84 -28.00 -11.83
C GLU A 218 5.97 -27.02 -13.01
N LEU A 219 4.96 -26.16 -13.17
CA LEU A 219 4.85 -25.23 -14.29
C LEU A 219 5.95 -24.17 -14.28
N SER A 220 6.45 -23.74 -13.11
CA SER A 220 7.54 -22.77 -13.01
C SER A 220 8.82 -23.27 -13.69
N ALA A 221 9.20 -24.52 -13.43
CA ALA A 221 10.39 -25.13 -14.01
C ALA A 221 10.23 -25.30 -15.54
N ALA A 222 9.07 -25.75 -16.00
CA ALA A 222 8.79 -25.90 -17.43
C ALA A 222 8.80 -24.55 -18.17
N VAL A 223 8.32 -23.48 -17.53
CA VAL A 223 8.34 -22.13 -18.07
C VAL A 223 9.76 -21.57 -18.15
N GLU A 224 10.57 -21.78 -17.12
CA GLU A 224 11.98 -21.39 -17.12
C GLU A 224 12.77 -22.09 -18.23
N ASP A 225 12.62 -23.41 -18.36
CA ASP A 225 13.33 -24.21 -19.38
C ASP A 225 12.93 -23.81 -20.81
N THR A 226 11.63 -23.61 -21.06
CA THR A 226 11.13 -23.40 -22.42
C THR A 226 11.24 -21.94 -22.85
N PHE A 227 10.82 -21.01 -21.99
CA PHE A 227 10.71 -19.60 -22.35
C PHE A 227 11.91 -18.77 -21.89
N SER A 228 12.84 -19.34 -21.11
CA SER A 228 13.97 -18.62 -20.51
C SER A 228 13.55 -17.41 -19.67
N ILE A 229 12.32 -17.44 -19.14
CA ILE A 229 11.75 -16.40 -18.27
C ILE A 229 11.98 -16.86 -16.84
N LYS A 230 12.68 -16.06 -16.03
CA LYS A 230 12.81 -16.34 -14.59
C LYS A 230 11.43 -16.37 -13.99
N VAL A 231 11.13 -17.30 -13.10
CA VAL A 231 9.90 -17.25 -12.31
C VAL A 231 10.31 -16.91 -10.87
N ASP A 232 10.08 -15.67 -10.43
CA ASP A 232 10.38 -15.30 -9.05
C ASP A 232 9.30 -15.79 -8.09
N GLU A 233 8.05 -15.74 -8.53
CA GLU A 233 6.88 -16.06 -7.71
C GLU A 233 5.80 -16.80 -8.50
N THR A 234 5.02 -17.65 -7.83
CA THR A 234 3.90 -18.37 -8.41
C THR A 234 2.58 -18.04 -7.70
N LEU A 235 1.51 -17.96 -8.49
CA LEU A 235 0.14 -17.84 -8.07
C LEU A 235 -0.72 -18.81 -8.89
N ILE A 236 -1.04 -19.95 -8.29
CA ILE A 236 -1.87 -20.99 -8.90
C ILE A 236 -3.24 -20.94 -8.23
N LEU A 237 -4.29 -20.82 -9.03
CA LEU A 237 -5.67 -20.78 -8.57
C LEU A 237 -6.39 -22.00 -9.11
N ASP A 238 -7.18 -22.69 -8.29
CA ASP A 238 -8.19 -23.58 -8.83
C ASP A 238 -9.35 -22.78 -9.45
N ASP A 239 -10.17 -23.47 -10.24
CA ASP A 239 -11.36 -22.93 -10.88
C ASP A 239 -12.31 -22.25 -9.88
N LYS A 240 -12.49 -22.85 -8.70
CA LYS A 240 -13.37 -22.34 -7.63
C LYS A 240 -12.84 -21.05 -7.03
N ALA A 241 -11.53 -20.94 -6.80
CA ALA A 241 -10.87 -19.74 -6.32
C ALA A 241 -11.01 -18.63 -7.35
N PHE A 242 -10.81 -18.92 -8.65
CA PHE A 242 -11.02 -17.96 -9.73
C PHE A 242 -12.45 -17.40 -9.75
N VAL A 243 -13.47 -18.27 -9.65
CA VAL A 243 -14.89 -17.88 -9.53
C VAL A 243 -15.10 -16.95 -8.32
N LYS A 244 -14.61 -17.34 -7.14
CA LYS A 244 -14.73 -16.54 -5.91
C LYS A 244 -14.04 -15.18 -6.01
N VAL A 245 -12.88 -15.10 -6.67
CA VAL A 245 -12.20 -13.81 -6.91
C VAL A 245 -13.14 -12.87 -7.68
N ILE A 246 -13.75 -13.33 -8.77
CA ILE A 246 -14.66 -12.52 -9.58
C ILE A 246 -15.94 -12.16 -8.81
N ASP A 247 -16.52 -13.09 -8.06
CA ASP A 247 -17.70 -12.83 -7.24
C ASP A 247 -17.42 -11.84 -6.11
N SER A 248 -16.20 -11.84 -5.55
CA SER A 248 -15.76 -10.85 -4.55
C SER A 248 -15.74 -9.43 -5.13
N LEU A 249 -15.48 -9.29 -6.45
CA LEU A 249 -15.58 -8.04 -7.20
C LEU A 249 -17.04 -7.65 -7.49
N GLY A 250 -17.99 -8.55 -7.25
CA GLY A 250 -19.40 -8.42 -7.62
C GLY A 250 -19.66 -8.64 -9.11
N GLY A 251 -18.85 -9.50 -9.74
CA GLY A 251 -18.88 -9.77 -11.17
C GLY A 251 -18.03 -8.80 -11.99
N VAL A 252 -17.86 -9.13 -13.26
CA VAL A 252 -17.10 -8.37 -14.27
C VAL A 252 -17.96 -8.07 -15.48
N THR A 253 -17.65 -7.01 -16.22
CA THR A 253 -18.31 -6.72 -17.50
C THR A 253 -17.34 -7.03 -18.62
N VAL A 254 -17.72 -7.98 -19.48
CA VAL A 254 -16.93 -8.43 -20.62
C VAL A 254 -17.74 -8.25 -21.90
N GLU A 255 -17.07 -7.89 -22.98
CA GLU A 255 -17.67 -7.93 -24.31
C GLU A 255 -17.71 -9.38 -24.76
N MET A 256 -18.84 -9.86 -25.27
CA MET A 256 -19.04 -11.23 -25.73
C MET A 256 -20.00 -11.29 -26.91
N SER A 257 -19.82 -12.29 -27.78
CA SER A 257 -20.72 -12.56 -28.89
C SER A 257 -21.91 -13.43 -28.46
N LYS A 258 -22.95 -13.48 -29.29
CA LYS A 258 -24.10 -14.37 -29.03
C LYS A 258 -23.69 -15.84 -28.98
N ALA A 259 -22.82 -16.28 -29.90
CA ALA A 259 -22.33 -17.65 -29.95
C ALA A 259 -21.52 -18.00 -28.69
N GLU A 260 -20.69 -17.08 -28.21
CA GLU A 260 -19.97 -17.26 -26.94
C GLU A 260 -20.93 -17.40 -25.76
N ALA A 261 -21.97 -16.56 -25.69
CA ALA A 261 -22.94 -16.59 -24.60
C ALA A 261 -23.74 -17.91 -24.56
N GLU A 262 -24.07 -18.47 -25.73
CA GLU A 262 -24.73 -19.78 -25.84
C GLU A 262 -23.82 -20.93 -25.39
N GLN A 263 -22.53 -20.86 -25.72
CA GLN A 263 -21.54 -21.85 -25.27
C GLN A 263 -21.28 -21.73 -23.76
N VAL A 264 -21.23 -20.50 -23.23
CA VAL A 264 -21.14 -20.26 -21.78
C VAL A 264 -22.30 -20.94 -21.06
N ASN A 265 -23.54 -20.81 -21.55
CA ASN A 265 -24.70 -21.48 -20.94
C ASN A 265 -24.60 -23.01 -21.00
N THR A 266 -24.09 -23.55 -22.11
CA THR A 266 -23.86 -25.00 -22.26
C THR A 266 -22.86 -25.50 -21.22
N ILE A 267 -21.70 -24.83 -21.09
CA ILE A 267 -20.65 -25.20 -20.13
C ILE A 267 -21.13 -25.01 -18.70
N LEU A 268 -21.85 -23.91 -18.41
CA LEU A 268 -22.43 -23.65 -17.09
C LEU A 268 -23.33 -24.78 -16.64
N THR A 269 -24.25 -25.21 -17.51
CA THR A 269 -25.19 -26.30 -17.21
C THR A 269 -24.46 -27.61 -17.02
N ALA A 270 -23.47 -27.91 -17.87
CA ALA A 270 -22.68 -29.14 -17.78
C ALA A 270 -21.84 -29.23 -16.49
N ARG A 271 -21.29 -28.11 -16.02
CA ARG A 271 -20.37 -28.07 -14.88
C ARG A 271 -21.06 -27.84 -13.54
N TYR A 272 -22.09 -27.01 -13.51
CA TYR A 272 -22.74 -26.56 -12.27
C TYR A 272 -24.19 -27.03 -12.12
N GLY A 273 -24.74 -27.75 -13.10
CA GLY A 273 -26.12 -28.24 -13.09
C GLY A 273 -27.15 -27.13 -13.22
N GLU A 274 -28.37 -27.39 -12.73
CA GLU A 274 -29.52 -26.49 -12.86
C GLU A 274 -29.48 -25.27 -11.91
N ASP A 275 -28.62 -25.28 -10.90
CA ASP A 275 -28.48 -24.20 -9.90
C ASP A 275 -27.63 -23.00 -10.38
N CYS A 276 -27.36 -22.90 -11.68
CA CYS A 276 -26.59 -21.79 -12.26
C CYS A 276 -27.50 -20.71 -12.88
N THR A 277 -27.05 -19.45 -12.80
CA THR A 277 -27.75 -18.36 -13.49
C THR A 277 -27.28 -18.32 -14.94
N LEU A 278 -28.16 -18.71 -15.86
CA LEU A 278 -27.88 -18.66 -17.29
C LEU A 278 -27.94 -17.22 -17.83
N LEU A 279 -27.17 -16.96 -18.88
CA LEU A 279 -27.26 -15.73 -19.67
C LEU A 279 -28.55 -15.76 -20.50
N ASP A 280 -29.39 -14.73 -20.38
CA ASP A 280 -30.57 -14.55 -21.22
C ASP A 280 -30.16 -14.08 -22.63
N THR A 281 -29.68 -15.02 -23.45
CA THR A 281 -29.13 -14.73 -24.78
C THR A 281 -30.15 -14.09 -25.71
N ALA A 282 -31.43 -14.46 -25.58
CA ALA A 282 -32.52 -13.90 -26.37
C ALA A 282 -32.69 -12.39 -26.11
N ARG A 283 -32.67 -11.98 -24.84
CA ARG A 283 -32.77 -10.58 -24.44
C ARG A 283 -31.48 -9.80 -24.67
N LEU A 284 -30.33 -10.39 -24.34
CA LEU A 284 -29.03 -9.72 -24.42
C LEU A 284 -28.65 -9.39 -25.88
N PHE A 285 -29.04 -10.25 -26.82
CA PHE A 285 -28.68 -10.14 -28.24
C PHE A 285 -29.90 -9.94 -29.15
N SER A 286 -30.94 -9.27 -28.68
CA SER A 286 -32.15 -8.98 -29.47
C SER A 286 -31.95 -7.93 -30.57
N GLY A 287 -30.80 -7.27 -30.61
CA GLY A 287 -30.46 -6.23 -31.59
C GLY A 287 -29.52 -6.73 -32.70
N LYS A 288 -29.18 -5.84 -33.63
CA LYS A 288 -28.27 -6.16 -34.75
C LYS A 288 -26.78 -6.25 -34.37
N GLU A 289 -26.42 -5.89 -33.14
CA GLU A 289 -25.02 -5.96 -32.68
C GLU A 289 -24.64 -7.41 -32.36
N GLU A 290 -23.57 -7.89 -33.01
CA GLU A 290 -23.04 -9.24 -32.82
C GLU A 290 -22.33 -9.40 -31.46
N ASN A 291 -21.68 -8.33 -30.98
CA ASN A 291 -20.98 -8.29 -29.70
C ASN A 291 -21.65 -7.33 -28.73
N ARG A 292 -21.76 -7.75 -27.46
CA ARG A 292 -22.41 -6.99 -26.38
C ARG A 292 -21.56 -7.01 -25.12
N LYS A 293 -21.58 -5.90 -24.38
CA LYS A 293 -21.04 -5.85 -23.02
C LYS A 293 -22.03 -6.49 -22.06
N VAL A 294 -21.67 -7.64 -21.53
CA VAL A 294 -22.48 -8.44 -20.61
C VAL A 294 -21.81 -8.45 -19.25
N ARG A 295 -22.60 -8.31 -18.20
CA ARG A 295 -22.12 -8.47 -16.83
C ARG A 295 -22.18 -9.94 -16.45
N CYS A 296 -21.02 -10.50 -16.16
CA CYS A 296 -20.84 -11.89 -15.75
C CYS A 296 -20.55 -11.98 -14.26
N ASP A 297 -21.15 -12.97 -13.60
CA ASP A 297 -20.66 -13.48 -12.31
C ASP A 297 -19.39 -14.34 -12.49
N GLY A 298 -18.85 -14.88 -11.40
CA GLY A 298 -17.64 -15.68 -11.43
C GLY A 298 -17.75 -16.96 -12.26
N LYS A 299 -18.88 -17.68 -12.14
CA LYS A 299 -19.11 -18.92 -12.90
C LYS A 299 -19.20 -18.61 -14.39
N GLN A 300 -19.98 -17.61 -14.78
CA GLN A 300 -20.15 -17.17 -16.16
C GLN A 300 -18.81 -16.71 -16.76
N ALA A 301 -18.00 -15.96 -16.00
CA ALA A 301 -16.71 -15.48 -16.47
C ALA A 301 -15.68 -16.61 -16.65
N TYR A 302 -15.65 -17.60 -15.75
CA TYR A 302 -14.81 -18.79 -15.91
C TYR A 302 -15.28 -19.67 -17.08
N CYS A 303 -16.58 -19.88 -17.24
CA CYS A 303 -17.10 -20.62 -18.39
C CYS A 303 -16.77 -19.94 -19.72
N LEU A 304 -16.68 -18.61 -19.76
CA LEU A 304 -16.23 -17.88 -20.96
C LEU A 304 -14.77 -18.20 -21.31
N THR A 305 -13.88 -18.32 -20.32
CA THR A 305 -12.48 -18.71 -20.56
C THR A 305 -12.35 -20.19 -20.95
N ALA A 306 -13.32 -21.02 -20.56
CA ALA A 306 -13.36 -22.45 -20.89
C ALA A 306 -13.99 -22.77 -22.26
N VAL A 307 -14.49 -21.78 -23.03
CA VAL A 307 -15.07 -22.03 -24.35
C VAL A 307 -14.00 -22.51 -25.33
N THR A 308 -14.19 -23.74 -25.85
CA THR A 308 -13.28 -24.41 -26.79
C THR A 308 -13.75 -24.36 -28.24
N SER A 309 -15.00 -23.95 -28.49
CA SER A 309 -15.53 -23.76 -29.85
C SER A 309 -16.72 -22.81 -29.80
N THR A 310 -16.83 -21.92 -30.79
CA THR A 310 -18.03 -21.11 -31.04
C THR A 310 -18.77 -21.50 -32.33
N GLY A 311 -18.33 -22.57 -32.99
CA GLY A 311 -18.89 -23.06 -34.25
C GLY A 311 -18.60 -24.53 -34.52
N ALA A 312 -18.53 -24.91 -35.79
CA ALA A 312 -18.32 -26.31 -36.21
C ALA A 312 -16.86 -26.79 -36.05
N LYS A 313 -15.90 -25.86 -35.92
CA LYS A 313 -14.48 -26.17 -35.76
C LYS A 313 -14.02 -25.76 -34.36
N PRO A 314 -13.14 -26.55 -33.71
CA PRO A 314 -12.51 -26.15 -32.46
C PRO A 314 -11.79 -24.81 -32.63
N ASP A 315 -11.91 -23.96 -31.62
CA ASP A 315 -11.18 -22.71 -31.56
C ASP A 315 -9.68 -23.00 -31.35
N ASN A 316 -8.84 -22.20 -32.00
CA ASN A 316 -7.41 -22.23 -31.74
C ASN A 316 -7.10 -21.55 -30.40
N ASP A 317 -5.99 -21.90 -29.76
CA ASP A 317 -5.55 -21.37 -28.46
C ASP A 317 -5.42 -19.82 -28.47
N TYR A 318 -5.17 -19.22 -29.64
CA TYR A 318 -5.22 -17.76 -29.80
C TYR A 318 -6.60 -17.14 -29.51
N VAL A 319 -7.68 -17.78 -29.94
CA VAL A 319 -9.05 -17.29 -29.72
C VAL A 319 -9.45 -17.51 -28.26
N ARG A 320 -9.04 -18.65 -27.68
CA ARG A 320 -9.26 -18.96 -26.26
C ARG A 320 -8.57 -17.95 -25.36
N THR A 321 -7.29 -17.67 -25.60
CA THR A 321 -6.52 -16.68 -24.84
C THR A 321 -7.05 -15.26 -25.01
N GLU A 322 -7.69 -14.91 -26.13
CA GLU A 322 -8.39 -13.63 -26.27
C GLU A 322 -9.56 -13.48 -25.30
N ARG A 323 -10.30 -14.57 -25.01
CA ARG A 323 -11.37 -14.57 -24.00
C ARG A 323 -10.81 -14.38 -22.59
N GLU A 324 -9.73 -15.09 -22.27
CA GLU A 324 -9.01 -14.92 -21.01
C GLU A 324 -8.53 -13.49 -20.83
N ASP A 325 -7.91 -12.90 -21.86
CA ASP A 325 -7.42 -11.54 -21.83
C ASP A 325 -8.59 -10.55 -21.61
N ARG A 326 -9.76 -10.77 -22.23
CA ARG A 326 -10.98 -9.96 -21.97
C ARG A 326 -11.39 -10.02 -20.49
N VAL A 327 -11.40 -11.21 -19.88
CA VAL A 327 -11.75 -11.38 -18.47
C VAL A 327 -10.71 -10.73 -17.55
N ILE A 328 -9.42 -10.98 -17.78
CA ILE A 328 -8.33 -10.39 -16.99
C ILE A 328 -8.32 -8.87 -17.10
N ASN A 329 -8.55 -8.32 -18.30
CA ASN A 329 -8.68 -6.88 -18.52
C ASN A 329 -9.87 -6.27 -17.74
N ALA A 330 -10.99 -6.98 -17.65
CA ALA A 330 -12.15 -6.55 -16.87
C ALA A 330 -11.87 -6.61 -15.35
N VAL A 331 -11.04 -7.55 -14.89
CA VAL A 331 -10.58 -7.64 -13.50
C VAL A 331 -9.55 -6.54 -13.16
N ALA A 332 -8.62 -6.23 -14.08
CA ALA A 332 -7.51 -5.30 -13.86
C ALA A 332 -7.90 -3.80 -13.80
N THR A 333 -9.17 -3.48 -13.55
CA THR A 333 -9.61 -2.08 -13.41
C THR A 333 -9.37 -1.54 -12.00
N ARG A 334 -9.08 -0.22 -11.88
CA ARG A 334 -8.83 0.45 -10.59
C ARG A 334 -9.96 0.24 -9.59
N ARG A 335 -11.21 0.18 -10.07
CA ARG A 335 -12.41 0.00 -9.25
C ARG A 335 -12.52 -1.43 -8.72
N SER A 336 -12.17 -2.42 -9.55
CA SER A 336 -12.12 -3.82 -9.14
C SER A 336 -11.05 -4.03 -8.07
N LEU A 337 -9.83 -3.52 -8.30
CA LEU A 337 -8.72 -3.66 -7.34
C LEU A 337 -8.97 -2.91 -6.03
N SER A 338 -9.55 -1.71 -6.07
CA SER A 338 -9.91 -1.00 -4.83
C SER A 338 -10.99 -1.74 -4.05
N LYS A 339 -11.99 -2.31 -4.74
CA LYS A 339 -13.03 -3.12 -4.12
C LYS A 339 -12.47 -4.39 -3.50
N LEU A 340 -11.56 -5.07 -4.19
CA LEU A 340 -10.85 -6.27 -3.71
C LEU A 340 -10.03 -5.97 -2.45
N LEU A 341 -9.32 -4.84 -2.41
CA LEU A 341 -8.55 -4.41 -1.24
C LEU A 341 -9.43 -4.05 -0.03
N LEU A 342 -10.71 -3.75 -0.26
CA LEU A 342 -11.69 -3.39 0.77
C LEU A 342 -12.56 -4.60 1.20
N SER A 343 -12.82 -5.56 0.31
CA SER A 343 -13.66 -6.74 0.53
C SER A 343 -12.92 -7.92 1.16
N THR A 344 -12.37 -7.71 2.36
CA THR A 344 -11.48 -8.68 3.01
C THR A 344 -12.10 -10.05 3.36
N SER A 345 -13.42 -10.19 3.52
CA SER A 345 -14.05 -11.49 3.84
C SER A 345 -14.19 -12.39 2.61
N ARG A 346 -14.78 -11.88 1.52
CA ARG A 346 -14.98 -12.65 0.28
C ARG A 346 -13.66 -13.00 -0.42
N PHE A 347 -12.68 -12.09 -0.36
CA PHE A 347 -11.36 -12.39 -0.89
C PHE A 347 -10.62 -13.43 -0.02
N SER A 348 -10.91 -13.51 1.27
CA SER A 348 -10.32 -14.57 2.12
C SER A 348 -10.82 -15.97 1.78
N GLU A 349 -12.04 -16.09 1.27
CA GLU A 349 -12.57 -17.38 0.81
C GLU A 349 -11.97 -17.80 -0.54
N ALA A 350 -11.50 -16.84 -1.34
CA ALA A 350 -10.79 -17.11 -2.59
C ALA A 350 -9.36 -17.62 -2.35
N ALA A 351 -8.78 -17.32 -1.18
CA ALA A 351 -7.50 -17.91 -0.79
C ALA A 351 -7.61 -19.44 -0.56
N ASP A 352 -8.80 -19.94 -0.18
CA ASP A 352 -9.09 -21.37 -0.17
C ASP A 352 -9.18 -21.86 -1.64
N GLY A 353 -8.17 -22.61 -2.09
CA GLY A 353 -7.99 -23.00 -3.50
C GLY A 353 -6.87 -22.24 -4.23
N THR A 354 -6.14 -21.37 -3.52
CA THR A 354 -4.95 -20.67 -4.04
C THR A 354 -3.69 -21.34 -3.50
N ALA A 355 -2.73 -21.65 -4.37
CA ALA A 355 -1.35 -21.97 -4.01
C ALA A 355 -0.42 -20.83 -4.45
N THR A 356 0.43 -20.35 -3.55
CA THR A 356 1.37 -19.27 -3.86
C THR A 356 2.67 -19.38 -3.09
N SER A 357 3.76 -18.95 -3.71
CA SER A 357 5.06 -18.76 -3.07
C SER A 357 5.18 -17.43 -2.34
N LEU A 358 4.28 -16.47 -2.62
CA LEU A 358 4.36 -15.12 -2.09
C LEU A 358 4.20 -15.09 -0.57
N SER A 359 5.22 -14.57 0.12
CA SER A 359 5.09 -14.29 1.55
C SER A 359 4.20 -13.07 1.81
N THR A 360 3.80 -12.89 3.08
CA THR A 360 3.08 -11.68 3.50
C THR A 360 3.90 -10.42 3.23
N GLY A 361 5.23 -10.50 3.36
CA GLY A 361 6.13 -9.39 3.08
C GLY A 361 6.17 -9.05 1.59
N ASP A 362 6.24 -10.06 0.73
CA ASP A 362 6.35 -9.88 -0.71
C ASP A 362 5.06 -9.32 -1.30
N LEU A 363 3.90 -9.81 -0.84
CA LEU A 363 2.60 -9.27 -1.27
C LEU A 363 2.42 -7.80 -0.86
N LEU A 364 2.90 -7.42 0.33
CA LEU A 364 2.89 -6.01 0.77
C LEU A 364 3.82 -5.16 -0.08
N LYS A 365 5.05 -5.64 -0.33
CA LYS A 365 6.03 -4.94 -1.17
C LYS A 365 5.49 -4.76 -2.60
N LEU A 366 4.95 -5.82 -3.19
CA LEU A 366 4.30 -5.78 -4.50
C LEU A 366 3.10 -4.80 -4.49
N GLY A 367 2.29 -4.82 -3.44
CA GLY A 367 1.17 -3.90 -3.27
C GLY A 367 1.61 -2.43 -3.17
N PHE A 368 2.68 -2.14 -2.43
CA PHE A 368 3.25 -0.80 -2.32
C PHE A 368 3.88 -0.33 -3.64
N ASP A 369 4.67 -1.18 -4.29
CA ASP A 369 5.29 -0.87 -5.59
C ASP A 369 4.18 -0.61 -6.64
N THR A 370 3.17 -1.48 -6.70
CA THR A 370 2.03 -1.35 -7.61
C THR A 370 1.20 -0.10 -7.33
N ALA A 371 0.99 0.27 -6.06
CA ALA A 371 0.26 1.48 -5.70
C ALA A 371 1.06 2.76 -6.04
N SER A 372 2.38 2.72 -5.82
CA SER A 372 3.28 3.85 -6.07
C SER A 372 3.41 4.15 -7.57
N TYR A 373 3.48 3.11 -8.41
CA TYR A 373 3.62 3.22 -9.86
C TYR A 373 2.32 2.89 -10.63
N TRP A 374 1.16 2.93 -9.95
CA TRP A 374 -0.13 2.50 -10.51
C TRP A 374 -0.43 3.11 -11.88
N ARG A 375 -0.16 4.41 -12.04
CA ARG A 375 -0.44 5.11 -13.29
C ARG A 375 0.43 4.59 -14.42
N ASP A 376 1.74 4.45 -14.16
CA ASP A 376 2.72 4.01 -15.14
C ASP A 376 2.49 2.55 -15.54
N TYR A 377 2.25 1.66 -14.56
CA TYR A 377 1.91 0.26 -14.83
C TYR A 377 0.60 0.11 -15.60
N ARG A 378 -0.45 0.85 -15.22
CA ARG A 378 -1.72 0.81 -15.94
C ARG A 378 -1.56 1.29 -17.38
N ASP A 379 -0.83 2.38 -17.59
CA ASP A 379 -0.69 2.97 -18.92
C ASP A 379 0.20 2.08 -19.80
N SER A 380 1.27 1.49 -19.24
CA SER A 380 2.08 0.46 -19.89
C SER A 380 1.25 -0.77 -20.28
N TYR A 381 0.42 -1.28 -19.37
CA TYR A 381 -0.41 -2.44 -19.65
C TYR A 381 -1.44 -2.15 -20.75
N ARG A 382 -2.05 -0.95 -20.73
CA ARG A 382 -2.99 -0.52 -21.77
C ARG A 382 -2.32 -0.34 -23.13
N SER A 383 -1.07 0.08 -23.18
CA SER A 383 -0.33 0.25 -24.43
C SER A 383 0.17 -1.07 -25.00
N ALA A 384 0.68 -1.96 -24.15
CA ALA A 384 1.27 -3.23 -24.58
C ALA A 384 0.23 -4.35 -24.78
N GLY A 385 -0.84 -4.32 -23.99
CA GLY A 385 -1.79 -5.42 -23.91
C GLY A 385 -1.14 -6.71 -23.36
N SER A 386 -1.81 -7.82 -23.63
CA SER A 386 -1.30 -9.18 -23.39
C SER A 386 -0.48 -9.62 -24.59
N ILE A 387 0.76 -10.06 -24.37
CA ILE A 387 1.66 -10.55 -25.41
C ILE A 387 1.65 -12.08 -25.37
N ARG A 388 1.32 -12.72 -26.49
CA ARG A 388 1.24 -14.19 -26.56
C ARG A 388 2.59 -14.80 -26.93
N LEU A 389 2.96 -15.87 -26.25
CA LEU A 389 4.17 -16.64 -26.50
C LEU A 389 3.82 -18.12 -26.77
N PRO A 390 4.45 -18.75 -27.77
CA PRO A 390 5.49 -18.22 -28.65
C PRO A 390 4.95 -17.23 -29.70
N VAL A 391 5.75 -16.20 -30.03
CA VAL A 391 5.40 -15.20 -31.07
C VAL A 391 5.48 -15.80 -32.47
N THR A 392 6.53 -16.60 -32.69
CA THR A 392 6.78 -17.33 -33.94
C THR A 392 6.90 -18.81 -33.63
N CYS A 393 6.03 -19.61 -34.23
CA CYS A 393 6.00 -21.06 -34.03
C CYS A 393 5.57 -21.79 -35.30
N GLN A 394 5.92 -23.06 -35.38
CA GLN A 394 5.39 -24.02 -36.34
C GLN A 394 4.29 -24.82 -35.68
N GLU A 395 3.17 -25.00 -36.38
CA GLU A 395 2.11 -25.90 -35.94
C GLU A 395 2.44 -27.33 -36.37
N LEU A 396 2.55 -28.22 -35.39
CA LEU A 396 2.72 -29.65 -35.59
C LEU A 396 1.39 -30.34 -35.28
N TYR A 397 1.02 -31.32 -36.09
CA TYR A 397 -0.16 -32.14 -35.89
C TYR A 397 0.27 -33.59 -35.70
N SER A 398 -0.14 -34.18 -34.58
CA SER A 398 0.03 -35.60 -34.33
C SER A 398 -0.98 -36.42 -35.14
N THR A 399 -0.77 -37.74 -35.22
CA THR A 399 -1.61 -38.67 -36.00
C THR A 399 -3.06 -38.75 -35.51
N ASP A 400 -3.28 -38.43 -34.24
CA ASP A 400 -4.59 -38.29 -33.58
C ASP A 400 -5.26 -36.93 -33.84
N GLY A 401 -4.61 -36.03 -34.58
CA GLY A 401 -5.09 -34.68 -34.86
C GLY A 401 -4.77 -33.66 -33.76
N THR A 402 -4.06 -34.06 -32.71
CA THR A 402 -3.64 -33.14 -31.63
C THR A 402 -2.65 -32.13 -32.18
N ARG A 403 -2.93 -30.84 -31.97
CA ARG A 403 -2.09 -29.73 -32.37
C ARG A 403 -1.04 -29.44 -31.28
N THR A 404 0.18 -29.10 -31.69
CA THR A 404 1.25 -28.65 -30.81
C THR A 404 2.03 -27.51 -31.47
N LEU A 405 2.45 -26.51 -30.69
CA LEU A 405 3.24 -25.39 -31.17
C LEU A 405 4.71 -25.63 -30.86
N TYR A 406 5.51 -25.78 -31.91
CA TYR A 406 6.96 -25.87 -31.77
C TYR A 406 7.60 -24.53 -32.09
N THR A 407 8.58 -24.12 -31.29
CA THR A 407 9.41 -22.95 -31.56
C THR A 407 10.86 -23.27 -31.28
N TYR A 408 11.75 -22.65 -32.06
CA TYR A 408 13.18 -22.81 -31.84
C TYR A 408 13.58 -22.07 -30.55
N PRO A 409 14.20 -22.75 -29.56
CA PRO A 409 14.52 -22.15 -28.26
C PRO A 409 15.30 -20.84 -28.37
N ALA A 410 16.25 -20.75 -29.31
CA ALA A 410 17.02 -19.53 -29.54
C ALA A 410 16.16 -18.34 -30.01
N GLN A 411 15.18 -18.58 -30.89
CA GLN A 411 14.27 -17.53 -31.37
C GLN A 411 13.32 -17.09 -30.27
N LEU A 412 12.77 -18.05 -29.51
CA LEU A 412 11.90 -17.76 -28.38
C LEU A 412 12.62 -16.93 -27.32
N ARG A 413 13.83 -17.34 -26.93
CA ARG A 413 14.66 -16.59 -25.96
C ARG A 413 14.95 -15.17 -26.43
N GLN A 414 15.31 -14.97 -27.70
CA GLN A 414 15.52 -13.62 -28.24
C GLN A 414 14.25 -12.77 -28.21
N ALA A 415 13.10 -13.33 -28.57
CA ALA A 415 11.82 -12.64 -28.49
C ALA A 415 11.49 -12.25 -27.04
N VAL A 416 11.68 -13.16 -26.09
CA VAL A 416 11.46 -12.93 -24.65
C VAL A 416 12.39 -11.84 -24.11
N ILE A 417 13.70 -11.87 -24.41
CA ILE A 417 14.63 -10.80 -24.03
C ILE A 417 14.15 -9.45 -24.56
N ARG A 418 13.74 -9.41 -25.83
CA ARG A 418 13.25 -8.17 -26.45
C ARG A 418 11.99 -7.66 -25.75
N ILE A 419 11.07 -8.56 -25.39
CA ILE A 419 9.83 -8.19 -24.72
C ILE A 419 10.09 -7.75 -23.29
N ILE A 420 10.91 -8.47 -22.52
CA ILE A 420 11.13 -8.21 -21.09
C ILE A 420 12.06 -7.03 -20.86
N CYS A 421 13.23 -7.03 -21.50
CA CYS A 421 14.31 -6.08 -21.21
C CYS A 421 14.18 -4.77 -21.99
N TYR A 422 13.56 -4.80 -23.18
CA TYR A 422 13.36 -3.58 -23.97
C TYR A 422 11.90 -3.14 -23.85
N ASP A 423 11.69 -1.88 -23.48
CA ASP A 423 10.42 -1.23 -23.77
C ASP A 423 10.34 -1.09 -25.29
N MET A 424 9.50 -1.91 -25.92
CA MET A 424 9.04 -1.65 -27.26
C MET A 424 8.18 -0.39 -27.19
N LYS A 425 8.83 0.77 -27.14
CA LYS A 425 8.20 2.03 -27.55
C LYS A 425 7.96 1.86 -29.05
N GLY A 426 6.70 1.57 -29.38
CA GLY A 426 6.23 1.54 -30.76
C GLY A 426 6.52 2.84 -31.48
#